data_AF-A0A3N9NJ71-F1
#
_entry.id   AF-A0A3N9NJ71-F1
#
_cell.length_a   1.000
_cell.length_b   1.000
_cell.length_c   1.000
_cell.angle_alpha   90.00
_cell.angle_beta   90.00
_cell.angle_gamma   90.00
#
_symmetry.space_group_name_H-M   'P 1'
#
loop_
_entity.id
_entity.type
_entity.pdbx_description
1 polymer ?
#
loop_
_entity_poly.entity_id
_entity_poly.type
_entity_poly.pdbx_seq_one_letter_code
_entity_poly.pdbx_strand_id
1 'polypeptide(L)'
;MKKIISLLFFLPAWLFLANSCISDKADILIIEQWNELELTFHSSVDYDNPYTDVDFQVEFIHASGEKLIRPGFWDGDNTWKVRFASPVDTGEWTWQSSASNPDDPGLNGKKGKIICQPYSGNNDLI
;
A
#
# COMPACT_ATOMS: atom_id res chain seq x y z
N MET A 1 -18.54 65.55 -10.08
CA MET A 1 -19.35 65.93 -8.90
C MET A 1 -19.73 64.66 -8.15
N LYS A 2 -19.38 64.59 -6.85
CA LYS A 2 -19.88 63.70 -5.75
C LYS A 2 -19.85 62.17 -6.02
N LYS A 3 -18.76 61.44 -5.73
CA LYS A 3 -18.39 60.81 -4.43
C LYS A 3 -19.57 60.18 -3.66
N ILE A 4 -19.67 58.85 -3.69
CA ILE A 4 -20.19 58.04 -2.56
C ILE A 4 -19.32 56.79 -2.45
N ILE A 5 -18.53 56.73 -1.38
CA ILE A 5 -17.66 55.65 -0.92
C ILE A 5 -18.11 55.36 0.53
N SER A 6 -18.17 54.06 0.87
CA SER A 6 -18.19 53.47 2.23
C SER A 6 -19.53 53.24 2.95
N LEU A 7 -19.81 51.97 3.33
CA LEU A 7 -19.78 51.38 4.70
C LEU A 7 -20.46 49.99 4.64
N LEU A 8 -19.71 48.88 4.67
CA LEU A 8 -19.43 48.01 5.84
C LEU A 8 -20.68 47.43 6.53
N PHE A 9 -20.82 46.09 6.48
CA PHE A 9 -21.10 45.17 7.60
C PHE A 9 -21.53 43.80 7.04
N PHE A 10 -20.62 42.83 6.92
CA PHE A 10 -20.98 41.42 7.01
C PHE A 10 -19.89 40.65 7.76
N LEU A 11 -20.35 39.76 8.64
CA LEU A 11 -19.72 39.27 9.85
C LEU A 11 -18.44 38.42 9.68
N PRO A 12 -17.60 38.33 10.73
CA PRO A 12 -16.37 37.55 10.76
C PRO A 12 -16.69 36.08 11.13
N ALA A 13 -16.18 35.11 10.38
CA ALA A 13 -16.07 33.74 10.89
C ALA A 13 -15.11 32.91 10.05
N TRP A 14 -14.24 32.19 10.77
CA TRP A 14 -13.41 31.09 10.31
C TRP A 14 -12.09 31.40 9.60
N LEU A 15 -11.15 31.90 10.42
CA LEU A 15 -9.95 31.09 10.66
C LEU A 15 -10.38 29.65 11.02
N PHE A 16 -10.30 28.72 10.09
CA PHE A 16 -10.08 27.31 10.42
C PHE A 16 -8.82 26.87 9.66
N LEU A 17 -7.68 27.14 10.29
CA LEU A 17 -6.49 26.31 10.17
C LEU A 17 -6.85 24.90 10.66
N ALA A 18 -7.52 24.12 9.82
CA ALA A 18 -7.56 22.68 10.00
C ALA A 18 -6.28 22.13 9.39
N ASN A 19 -5.19 22.23 10.16
CA ASN A 19 -4.09 21.27 10.08
C ASN A 19 -4.71 19.89 10.32
N SER A 20 -5.19 19.25 9.25
CA SER A 20 -5.34 17.81 9.25
C SER A 20 -3.93 17.25 9.17
N CYS A 21 -3.29 17.10 10.33
CA CYS A 21 -2.22 16.13 10.46
C CYS A 21 -2.91 14.78 10.29
N ILE A 22 -2.92 14.28 9.06
CA ILE A 22 -3.27 12.88 8.77
C ILE A 22 -2.18 12.07 9.47
N SER A 23 -2.46 11.63 10.70
CA SER A 23 -1.68 10.59 11.34
C SER A 23 -2.15 9.29 10.73
N ASP A 24 -1.65 8.95 9.54
CA ASP A 24 -1.68 7.59 9.04
C ASP A 24 -0.82 6.76 9.99
N LYS A 25 -1.45 6.21 11.01
CA LYS A 25 -0.83 5.18 11.84
C LYS A 25 -0.72 3.96 10.94
N ALA A 26 0.39 3.87 10.20
CA ALA A 26 0.68 2.70 9.39
C ALA A 26 0.77 1.51 10.35
N ASP A 27 -0.21 0.62 10.28
CA ASP A 27 -0.18 -0.61 11.06
C ASP A 27 1.06 -1.39 10.63
N ILE A 28 1.92 -1.67 11.60
CA ILE A 28 3.13 -2.45 11.36
C ILE A 28 2.70 -3.90 11.19
N LEU A 29 2.87 -4.44 9.98
CA LEU A 29 2.63 -5.86 9.71
C LEU A 29 3.78 -6.67 10.31
N ILE A 30 3.47 -7.56 11.26
CA ILE A 30 4.43 -8.49 11.86
C ILE A 30 4.08 -9.90 11.37
N ILE A 31 5.07 -10.61 10.83
CA ILE A 31 4.95 -12.00 10.38
C ILE A 31 6.06 -12.84 10.99
N GLU A 32 5.87 -14.14 11.01
CA GLU A 32 6.96 -15.07 11.29
C GLU A 32 7.59 -15.58 10.00
N GLN A 33 8.84 -16.02 10.08
CA GLN A 33 9.53 -16.68 8.97
C GLN A 33 8.68 -17.82 8.40
N TRP A 34 8.62 -17.92 7.08
CA TRP A 34 7.87 -18.95 6.35
C TRP A 34 6.35 -18.97 6.56
N ASN A 35 5.78 -18.06 7.34
CA ASN A 35 4.33 -17.87 7.38
C ASN A 35 3.86 -16.99 6.21
N GLU A 36 2.69 -17.33 5.66
CA GLU A 36 2.09 -16.59 4.56
C GLU A 36 1.59 -15.22 5.03
N LEU A 37 1.94 -14.19 4.27
CA LEU A 37 1.30 -12.89 4.24
C LEU A 37 0.59 -12.72 2.90
N GLU A 38 -0.70 -12.44 2.93
CA GLU A 38 -1.48 -12.07 1.75
C GLU A 38 -1.75 -10.57 1.77
N LEU A 39 -1.20 -9.85 0.79
CA LEU A 39 -1.51 -8.45 0.54
C LEU A 39 -2.67 -8.38 -0.46
N THR A 40 -3.69 -7.58 -0.14
CA THR A 40 -4.85 -7.34 -1.01
C THR A 40 -4.78 -5.93 -1.58
N PHE A 41 -5.06 -5.82 -2.87
CA PHE A 41 -5.09 -4.61 -3.66
C PHE A 41 -6.41 -4.54 -4.40
N HIS A 42 -6.84 -3.32 -4.72
CA HIS A 42 -8.04 -3.08 -5.52
C HIS A 42 -7.65 -2.23 -6.71
N SER A 43 -7.86 -2.77 -7.90
CA SER A 43 -7.69 -2.03 -9.14
C SER A 43 -8.67 -0.85 -9.19
N SER A 44 -8.19 0.26 -9.74
CA SER A 44 -9.00 1.45 -10.03
C SER A 44 -9.47 1.51 -11.48
N VAL A 45 -9.15 0.48 -12.27
CA VAL A 45 -9.45 0.38 -13.70
C VAL A 45 -10.18 -0.93 -13.94
N ASP A 46 -11.17 -0.90 -14.83
CA ASP A 46 -11.83 -2.11 -15.29
C ASP A 46 -11.03 -2.71 -16.46
N TYR A 47 -10.70 -4.00 -16.36
CA TYR A 47 -10.06 -4.76 -17.44
C TYR A 47 -11.07 -5.69 -18.09
N ASP A 48 -11.03 -5.81 -19.43
CA ASP A 48 -11.88 -6.75 -20.16
C ASP A 48 -11.55 -8.20 -19.78
N ASN A 49 -10.26 -8.54 -19.71
CA ASN A 49 -9.78 -9.80 -19.18
C ASN A 49 -8.63 -9.58 -18.16
N PRO A 50 -8.96 -9.42 -16.87
CA PRO A 50 -7.96 -9.19 -15.82
C PRO A 50 -6.86 -10.25 -15.78
N TYR A 51 -7.15 -11.50 -16.15
CA TYR A 51 -6.17 -12.58 -16.08
C TYR A 51 -5.05 -12.46 -17.14
N THR A 52 -5.32 -11.85 -18.29
CA THR A 52 -4.35 -11.78 -19.41
C THR A 52 -3.88 -10.37 -19.74
N ASP A 53 -4.66 -9.36 -19.40
CA ASP A 53 -4.44 -8.01 -19.92
C ASP A 53 -3.47 -7.18 -19.07
N VAL A 54 -3.19 -7.63 -17.85
CA VAL A 54 -2.30 -6.94 -16.92
C VAL A 54 -1.40 -7.91 -16.15
N ASP A 55 -0.12 -7.60 -16.11
CA ASP A 55 0.85 -8.24 -15.23
C ASP A 55 0.96 -7.40 -13.96
N PHE A 56 0.74 -8.01 -12.79
CA PHE A 56 0.86 -7.35 -11.49
C PHE A 56 1.93 -8.04 -10.64
N GLN A 57 2.76 -7.27 -9.94
CA GLN A 57 3.81 -7.80 -9.08
C GLN A 57 4.15 -6.85 -7.91
N VAL A 58 4.82 -7.38 -6.90
CA VAL A 58 5.39 -6.60 -5.79
C VAL A 58 6.86 -6.98 -5.59
N GLU A 59 7.74 -5.98 -5.56
CA GLU A 59 9.14 -6.13 -5.12
C GLU A 59 9.21 -5.95 -3.60
N PHE A 60 9.83 -6.92 -2.93
CA PHE A 60 10.14 -6.91 -1.50
C PHE A 60 11.66 -6.81 -1.34
N ILE A 61 12.11 -5.87 -0.51
CA ILE A 61 13.53 -5.64 -0.23
C ILE A 61 13.74 -5.69 1.29
N HIS A 62 14.56 -6.64 1.73
CA HIS A 62 14.96 -6.78 3.13
C HIS A 62 16.04 -5.77 3.49
N ALA A 63 16.14 -5.41 4.77
CA ALA A 63 17.19 -4.54 5.29
C ALA A 63 18.64 -5.07 5.04
N SER A 64 18.81 -6.38 4.84
CA SER A 64 20.11 -6.96 4.43
C SER A 64 20.46 -6.77 2.96
N GLY A 65 19.51 -6.30 2.14
CA GLY A 65 19.63 -6.21 0.69
C GLY A 65 19.07 -7.42 -0.09
N GLU A 66 18.54 -8.44 0.60
CA GLU A 66 17.82 -9.54 -0.05
C GLU A 66 16.60 -9.01 -0.81
N LYS A 67 16.34 -9.54 -2.00
CA LYS A 67 15.25 -9.10 -2.87
C LYS A 67 14.38 -10.26 -3.33
N LEU A 68 13.07 -10.08 -3.25
CA LEU A 68 12.09 -11.03 -3.78
C LEU A 68 11.04 -10.29 -4.62
N ILE A 69 10.76 -10.77 -5.82
CA ILE A 69 9.63 -10.28 -6.64
C ILE A 69 8.57 -11.36 -6.62
N ARG A 70 7.34 -10.99 -6.23
CA ARG A 70 6.20 -11.91 -6.22
C ARG A 70 5.15 -11.46 -7.22
N PRO A 71 4.73 -12.35 -8.14
CA PRO A 71 3.61 -12.05 -9.02
C PRO A 71 2.33 -11.97 -8.19
N GLY A 72 1.50 -11.00 -8.52
CA GLY A 72 0.14 -10.94 -8.04
C GLY A 72 -0.78 -11.77 -8.92
N PHE A 73 -1.95 -12.08 -8.39
CA PHE A 73 -2.99 -12.79 -9.09
C PHE A 73 -4.33 -12.07 -8.91
N TRP A 74 -5.16 -12.17 -9.94
CA TRP A 74 -6.54 -11.68 -9.89
C TRP A 74 -7.39 -12.65 -9.06
N ASP A 75 -8.17 -12.11 -8.12
CA ASP A 75 -9.02 -12.89 -7.20
C ASP A 75 -10.52 -12.61 -7.41
N GLY A 76 -10.89 -12.13 -8.60
CA GLY A 76 -12.26 -11.74 -8.93
C GLY A 76 -12.52 -10.24 -8.82
N ASP A 77 -13.53 -9.77 -9.55
CA ASP A 77 -13.92 -8.35 -9.62
C ASP A 77 -12.70 -7.44 -9.89
N ASN A 78 -12.51 -6.39 -9.09
CA ASN A 78 -11.32 -5.54 -9.12
C ASN A 78 -10.27 -5.93 -8.07
N THR A 79 -10.35 -7.13 -7.50
CA THR A 79 -9.48 -7.57 -6.40
C THR A 79 -8.25 -8.31 -6.91
N TRP A 80 -7.09 -7.92 -6.38
CA TRP A 80 -5.80 -8.48 -6.71
C TRP A 80 -5.04 -8.82 -5.43
N LYS A 81 -4.27 -9.91 -5.46
CA LYS A 81 -3.57 -10.40 -4.27
C LYS A 81 -2.14 -10.77 -4.59
N VAL A 82 -1.28 -10.63 -3.59
CA VAL A 82 0.11 -11.09 -3.63
C VAL A 82 0.40 -11.84 -2.35
N ARG A 83 0.99 -13.03 -2.48
CA ARG A 83 1.44 -13.83 -1.34
C ARG A 83 2.95 -13.73 -1.19
N PHE A 84 3.37 -13.56 0.06
CA PHE A 84 4.76 -13.43 0.46
C PHE A 84 5.00 -14.25 1.72
N ALA A 85 6.16 -14.90 1.78
CA ALA A 85 6.67 -15.49 3.01
C ALA A 85 8.16 -15.13 3.09
N SER A 86 8.59 -14.60 4.25
CA SER A 86 9.98 -14.21 4.43
C SER A 86 10.86 -15.46 4.54
N PRO A 87 11.90 -15.59 3.69
CA PRO A 87 12.90 -16.63 3.87
C PRO A 87 13.93 -16.27 4.95
N VAL A 88 13.99 -14.99 5.33
CA VAL A 88 14.88 -14.47 6.38
C VAL A 88 14.11 -14.51 7.70
N ASP A 89 14.78 -14.96 8.77
CA ASP A 89 14.14 -15.17 10.07
C ASP A 89 13.82 -13.87 10.81
N THR A 90 14.66 -12.84 10.69
CA THR A 90 14.48 -11.57 11.40
C THR A 90 14.77 -10.36 10.53
N GLY A 91 13.95 -9.32 10.66
CA GLY A 91 14.27 -7.98 10.14
C GLY A 91 13.13 -7.31 9.41
N GLU A 92 13.39 -6.10 8.91
CA GLU A 92 12.41 -5.30 8.17
C GLU A 92 12.50 -5.60 6.67
N TRP A 93 11.34 -5.83 6.06
CA TRP A 93 11.13 -5.77 4.63
C TRP A 93 10.38 -4.48 4.28
N THR A 94 10.81 -3.82 3.21
CA THR A 94 10.03 -2.81 2.51
C THR A 94 9.49 -3.42 1.23
N TRP A 95 8.34 -2.97 0.76
CA TRP A 95 7.79 -3.46 -0.49
C TRP A 95 7.16 -2.35 -1.34
N GLN A 96 7.13 -2.57 -2.65
CA GLN A 96 6.49 -1.69 -3.62
C GLN A 96 5.81 -2.48 -4.74
N SER A 97 4.57 -2.10 -5.08
CA SER A 97 3.76 -2.74 -6.11
C SER A 97 3.89 -2.04 -7.48
N SER A 98 3.78 -2.83 -8.55
CA SER A 98 3.78 -2.34 -9.94
C SER A 98 2.90 -3.22 -10.82
N ALA A 99 2.15 -2.62 -11.74
CA ALA A 99 1.39 -3.29 -12.78
C ALA A 99 1.87 -2.85 -14.17
N SER A 100 1.66 -3.69 -15.20
CA SER A 100 2.02 -3.36 -16.58
C SER A 100 1.18 -2.22 -17.17
N ASN A 101 -0.06 -2.04 -16.69
CA ASN A 101 -0.89 -0.88 -17.00
C ASN A 101 -0.52 0.30 -16.08
N PRO A 102 0.09 1.38 -16.57
CA PRO A 102 0.49 2.53 -15.75
C PRO A 102 -0.70 3.37 -15.25
N ASP A 103 -1.87 3.25 -15.88
CA ASP A 103 -3.06 4.06 -15.59
C ASP A 103 -3.90 3.48 -14.44
N ASP A 104 -3.45 2.41 -13.80
CA ASP A 104 -4.11 1.80 -12.64
C ASP A 104 -3.42 2.20 -11.32
N PRO A 105 -3.80 3.33 -10.69
CA PRO A 105 -3.24 3.75 -9.41
C PRO A 105 -3.70 2.87 -8.25
N GLY A 106 -4.66 1.96 -8.47
CA GLY A 106 -5.10 0.97 -7.51
C GLY A 106 -4.06 -0.12 -7.28
N LEU A 107 -3.36 -0.50 -8.36
CA LEU A 107 -2.29 -1.51 -8.33
C LEU A 107 -0.89 -0.90 -8.30
N ASN A 108 -0.67 0.26 -8.90
CA ASN A 108 0.68 0.85 -9.00
C ASN A 108 1.10 1.65 -7.77
N GLY A 109 2.39 1.54 -7.42
CA GLY A 109 3.06 2.45 -6.50
C GLY A 109 2.61 2.32 -5.04
N LYS A 110 1.85 1.29 -4.69
CA LYS A 110 1.54 0.98 -3.29
C LYS A 110 2.81 0.50 -2.62
N LYS A 111 2.94 0.80 -1.32
CA LYS A 111 4.13 0.49 -0.55
C LYS A 111 3.79 0.20 0.89
N GLY A 112 4.68 -0.52 1.56
CA GLY A 112 4.55 -0.79 2.98
C GLY A 112 5.80 -1.40 3.58
N LYS A 113 5.68 -1.77 4.84
CA LYS A 113 6.74 -2.39 5.64
C LYS A 113 6.20 -3.64 6.32
N ILE A 114 7.08 -4.62 6.49
CA ILE A 114 6.81 -5.87 7.20
C ILE A 114 7.97 -6.12 8.15
N ILE A 115 7.68 -6.49 9.39
CA ILE A 115 8.67 -6.96 10.35
C ILE A 115 8.58 -8.48 10.41
N CYS A 116 9.65 -9.16 10.02
CA CYS A 116 9.77 -10.60 10.18
C CYS A 116 10.39 -10.94 11.54
N GLN A 117 9.85 -11.97 12.18
CA GLN A 117 10.36 -12.57 13.41
C GLN A 117 10.60 -14.07 13.20
N PRO A 118 11.46 -14.70 14.03
CA PRO A 118 11.69 -16.13 13.94
C PRO A 118 10.37 -16.90 14.12
N TYR A 119 10.24 -18.02 13.41
CA TYR A 119 9.14 -18.95 13.63
C TYR A 119 9.17 -19.50 15.06
N SER A 120 8.03 -19.44 15.76
CA SER A 120 7.92 -19.83 17.17
C SER A 120 7.21 -21.18 17.40
N GLY A 121 6.76 -21.84 16.33
CA GLY A 121 6.04 -23.12 16.42
C GLY A 121 6.95 -24.35 16.46
N ASN A 122 6.33 -25.53 16.57
CA ASN A 122 7.00 -26.82 16.76
C ASN A 122 7.09 -27.67 15.48
N ASN A 123 7.27 -27.03 14.33
CA ASN A 123 7.46 -27.72 13.06
C ASN A 123 8.95 -28.05 12.89
N ASP A 124 9.37 -29.19 13.44
CA ASP A 124 10.75 -29.66 13.32
C ASP A 124 11.09 -29.97 11.86
N LEU A 125 12.29 -29.55 11.44
CA LEU A 125 12.85 -29.95 10.14
C LEU A 125 13.28 -31.42 10.24
N ILE A 126 12.69 -32.27 9.39
CA ILE A 126 13.02 -33.70 9.28
C ILE A 126 14.34 -33.96 8.56
#